data_AF-A0A7C4I3T6-F1
#
_entry.id   AF-A0A7C4I3T6-F1
#
_cell.length_a   1.000
_cell.length_b   1.000
_cell.length_c   1.000
_cell.angle_alpha   90.00
_cell.angle_beta   90.00
_cell.angle_gamma   90.00
#
_symmetry.space_group_name_H-M   'P 1'
#
loop_
_entity.id
_entity.type
_entity.pdbx_description
1 polymer ?
#
loop_
_entity_poly.entity_id
_entity_poly.type
_entity_poly.pdbx_seq_one_letter_code
_entity_poly.pdbx_strand_id
1 'polypeptide(L)' 'MSLQKNVLALIILVTFAWLSFMAITYALSFTLFQAIENIDIDAFLGTLRVVIGVTVFVVWVYGLYLLTKIWLYKILLKTP' A
#
# COMPACT_ATOMS: atom_id res chain seq x y z
N MET A 1 6.77 -20.58 -20.91
CA MET A 1 7.47 -19.49 -20.16
C MET A 1 8.46 -20.15 -19.22
N SER A 2 9.73 -19.71 -19.14
CA SER A 2 10.68 -20.37 -18.23
C SER A 2 10.30 -20.06 -16.78
N LEU A 3 10.27 -21.10 -15.93
CA LEU A 3 9.92 -21.01 -14.51
C LEU A 3 10.64 -19.87 -13.80
N GLN A 4 11.91 -19.65 -14.16
CA GLN A 4 12.79 -18.60 -13.63
C GLN A 4 12.26 -17.18 -13.88
N LYS A 5 11.65 -16.91 -15.03
CA LYS A 5 11.08 -15.57 -15.33
C LYS A 5 9.85 -15.27 -14.46
N ASN A 6 9.03 -16.29 -14.19
CA ASN A 6 7.86 -16.15 -13.33
C ASN A 6 8.28 -15.95 -11.86
N VAL A 7 9.29 -16.70 -11.40
CA VAL A 7 9.85 -16.55 -10.05
C VAL A 7 10.48 -15.17 -9.85
N LEU A 8 11.25 -14.67 -10.83
CA LEU A 8 11.83 -13.32 -10.76
C LEU A 8 10.72 -12.25 -10.70
N ALA A 9 9.68 -12.37 -11.53
CA ALA A 9 8.54 -11.44 -11.53
C ALA A 9 7.75 -11.49 -10.21
N LEU A 10 7.65 -12.66 -9.57
CA LEU A 10 7.05 -12.81 -8.25
C LEU A 10 7.88 -12.10 -7.19
N ILE A 11 9.20 -12.31 -7.18
CA ILE A 11 10.11 -11.67 -6.22
C ILE A 11 10.02 -10.14 -6.34
N ILE A 12 9.99 -9.61 -7.56
CA ILE A 12 9.83 -8.16 -7.81
C ILE A 12 8.49 -7.67 -7.27
N LEU A 13 7.39 -8.38 -7.54
CA LEU A 13 6.06 -8.01 -7.04
C LEU A 13 6.01 -7.97 -5.52
N VAL A 14 6.54 -9.00 -4.86
CA VAL A 14 6.60 -9.11 -3.40
C VAL A 14 7.48 -8.01 -2.81
N THR A 15 8.63 -7.74 -3.41
CA THR A 15 9.54 -6.66 -2.97
C THR A 15 8.84 -5.30 -3.08
N PHE A 16 8.15 -5.05 -4.19
CA PHE A 16 7.40 -3.81 -4.39
C PHE A 16 6.25 -3.67 -3.39
N ALA A 17 5.53 -4.75 -3.13
CA ALA A 17 4.47 -4.78 -2.11
C ALA A 17 5.05 -4.43 -0.73
N TRP A 18 6.17 -5.02 -0.34
CA TRP A 18 6.85 -4.72 0.92
C TRP A 18 7.33 -3.27 1.02
N LEU A 19 7.97 -2.74 -0.01
CA LEU A 19 8.43 -1.35 -0.03
C LEU A 19 7.24 -0.38 0.09
N SER A 20 6.17 -0.63 -0.65
CA SER A 20 4.97 0.19 -0.59
C SER A 20 4.28 0.13 0.78
N PHE A 21 4.26 -1.05 1.41
CA PHE A 21 3.77 -1.23 2.77
C PHE A 21 4.58 -0.36 3.74
N MET A 22 5.90 -0.50 3.74
CA MET A 22 6.78 0.29 4.62
C MET A 22 6.59 1.80 4.46
N ALA A 23 6.47 2.28 3.21
CA ALA A 23 6.25 3.69 2.92
C ALA A 23 4.94 4.23 3.53
N ILE A 24 3.87 3.42 3.50
CA ILE A 24 2.57 3.83 4.01
C ILE A 24 2.47 3.69 5.51
N THR A 25 3.05 2.65 6.09
CA THR A 25 3.15 2.54 7.54
C THR A 25 3.94 3.73 8.10
N TYR A 26 4.97 4.19 7.41
CA TYR A 26 5.69 5.43 7.75
C TYR A 26 4.80 6.68 7.63
N ALA A 27 4.08 6.84 6.51
CA ALA A 27 3.18 7.99 6.32
C ALA A 27 2.04 8.02 7.36
N LEU A 28 1.48 6.86 7.69
CA LEU A 28 0.47 6.71 8.73
C LEU A 28 1.05 7.01 10.11
N SER A 29 2.23 6.50 10.43
CA SER A 29 2.93 6.81 11.67
C SER A 29 3.11 8.32 11.82
N PHE A 30 3.66 9.00 10.81
CA PHE A 30 3.88 10.44 10.85
C PHE A 30 2.57 11.24 11.03
N THR A 31 1.50 10.83 10.34
CA THR A 31 0.21 11.53 10.41
C THR A 31 -0.53 11.27 11.72
N LEU A 32 -0.55 10.02 12.20
CA LEU A 32 -1.24 9.61 13.42
C LEU A 32 -0.51 10.07 14.68
N PHE A 33 0.82 9.96 14.76
CA PHE A 33 1.57 10.43 15.93
C PHE A 33 1.39 11.93 16.12
N GLN A 34 1.47 12.73 15.05
CA GLN A 34 1.21 14.15 15.17
C GLN A 34 -0.24 14.48 15.52
N ALA A 35 -1.21 13.66 15.09
CA ALA A 35 -2.60 13.84 15.48
C ALA A 35 -2.80 13.57 16.97
N ILE A 36 -2.11 12.56 17.54
CA ILE A 36 -2.16 12.21 18.95
C ILE A 36 -1.46 13.28 19.80
N GLU A 37 -0.30 13.77 19.37
CA GLU A 37 0.50 14.76 20.12
C GLU A 37 -0.12 16.16 20.13
N ASN A 38 -0.90 16.51 19.09
CA ASN A 38 -1.58 17.82 18.99
C ASN A 38 -3.09 17.75 19.28
N ILE A 39 -3.55 16.75 20.04
CA ILE A 39 -4.98 16.55 20.37
C ILE A 39 -5.59 17.78 21.07
N ASP A 40 -4.79 18.52 21.85
CA ASP A 40 -5.26 19.68 22.61
C ASP A 40 -5.42 20.96 21.78
N ILE A 41 -4.90 20.99 20.54
CA ILE A 41 -4.88 22.23 19.74
C ILE A 41 -6.17 22.41 18.92
N ASP A 42 -6.63 21.37 18.23
CA ASP A 42 -7.84 21.46 17.41
C ASP A 42 -8.39 20.08 16.99
N ALA A 43 -9.52 19.68 17.58
CA ALA A 43 -10.16 18.39 17.31
C ALA A 43 -10.56 18.21 15.83
N PHE A 44 -10.85 19.32 15.14
CA PHE A 44 -11.14 19.32 13.71
C PHE A 44 -9.92 18.89 12.88
N LEU A 45 -8.74 19.46 13.16
CA LEU A 45 -7.49 19.12 12.47
C LEU A 45 -7.04 17.69 12.77
N GLY A 46 -7.24 17.21 14.00
CA GLY A 46 -7.00 15.81 14.37
C GLY A 46 -7.85 14.85 13.55
N THR A 47 -9.16 15.13 13.45
CA THR A 47 -10.10 14.32 12.66
C THR A 47 -9.74 14.30 11.18
N LEU A 48 -9.37 15.45 10.61
CA LEU A 48 -9.02 15.59 9.19
C LEU A 48 -7.76 14.77 8.84
N ARG A 49 -6.75 14.74 9.73
CA ARG A 49 -5.55 13.91 9.57
C ARG A 49 -5.85 12.42 9.58
N VAL A 50 -6.73 11.97 10.48
CA VAL A 50 -7.17 10.56 10.53
C VAL A 50 -7.87 10.17 9.23
N VAL A 51 -8.80 11.01 8.73
CA VAL A 51 -9.49 10.76 7.46
C VAL A 51 -8.52 10.68 6.29
N ILE A 52 -7.51 11.55 6.23
CA ILE A 52 -6.44 11.50 5.22
C ILE A 52 -5.67 10.17 5.33
N GLY A 53 -5.25 9.79 6.54
CA GLY A 53 -4.53 8.53 6.76
C GLY A 53 -5.33 7.31 6.29
N VAL A 54 -6.61 7.23 6.65
CA VAL A 54 -7.52 6.17 6.20
C VAL A 54 -7.66 6.17 4.68
N THR A 55 -7.81 7.34 4.07
CA THR A 55 -7.95 7.47 2.61
C THR A 55 -6.69 6.97 1.89
N VAL A 56 -5.50 7.37 2.35
CA VAL A 56 -4.22 6.92 1.79
C VAL A 56 -4.08 5.40 1.91
N PHE A 57 -4.46 4.83 3.06
CA PHE A 57 -4.43 3.38 3.27
C PHE A 57 -5.37 2.63 2.31
N VAL A 58 -6.61 3.10 2.15
CA VAL A 58 -7.59 2.48 1.25
C VAL A 58 -7.12 2.54 -0.21
N VAL A 59 -6.62 3.70 -0.65
CA VAL A 59 -6.08 3.88 -2.01
C VAL A 59 -4.92 2.92 -2.27
N TRP A 60 -4.05 2.72 -1.29
CA TRP A 60 -2.94 1.78 -1.43
C TRP A 60 -3.36 0.32 -1.49
N VAL A 61 -4.26 -0.11 -0.60
CA VAL A 61 -4.80 -1.48 -0.65
C VAL A 61 -5.43 -1.74 -2.01
N TYR A 62 -6.18 -0.78 -2.53
CA TYR A 62 -6.78 -0.87 -3.87
C TYR A 62 -5.71 -0.92 -4.97
N GLY A 63 -4.67 -0.09 -4.88
CA GLY A 63 -3.54 -0.10 -5.81
C GLY A 63 -2.83 -1.45 -5.84
N LEU A 64 -2.57 -2.05 -4.67
CA LEU A 64 -1.99 -3.39 -4.56
C LEU A 64 -2.91 -4.47 -5.11
N TYR A 65 -4.21 -4.39 -4.83
CA TYR A 65 -5.19 -5.31 -5.40
C TYR A 65 -5.18 -5.26 -6.93
N LEU A 66 -5.14 -4.06 -7.51
CA LEU A 66 -5.16 -3.89 -8.95
C LEU A 66 -3.84 -4.37 -9.58
N LEU A 67 -2.71 -4.11 -8.92
CA LEU A 67 -1.38 -4.60 -9.29
C LEU A 67 -1.35 -6.14 -9.29
N THR A 68 -1.80 -6.78 -8.21
CA THR A 68 -1.86 -8.24 -8.09
C THR A 68 -2.84 -8.85 -9.07
N LYS A 69 -4.00 -8.24 -9.30
CA LYS A 69 -4.97 -8.68 -10.32
C LYS A 69 -4.37 -8.64 -11.72
N ILE A 70 -3.71 -7.54 -12.11
CA ILE A 70 -3.02 -7.43 -13.40
C ILE A 70 -1.92 -8.48 -13.51
N TRP A 71 -1.16 -8.69 -12.44
CA TRP A 71 -0.09 -9.69 -12.40
C TRP A 71 -0.64 -11.11 -12.58
N LEU A 72 -1.69 -11.48 -11.83
CA LEU A 72 -2.40 -12.76 -11.95
C LEU A 72 -2.93 -12.99 -13.37
N TYR A 73 -3.56 -11.97 -13.97
CA TYR A 73 -4.06 -12.06 -15.34
C TYR A 73 -2.94 -12.16 -16.40
N LYS A 74 -1.85 -11.41 -16.25
CA LYS A 74 -0.76 -11.40 -17.25
C LYS A 74 0.16 -12.62 -17.16
N ILE A 75 0.35 -13.19 -15.98
CA ILE A 75 1.36 -14.23 -15.73
C ILE A 75 0.73 -15.60 -15.52
N LEU A 76 -0.43 -15.68 -14.85
CA LEU A 76 -1.07 -16.96 -14.53
C LEU A 76 -2.08 -17.41 -15.61
N LEU A 77 -2.85 -16.48 -16.18
CA LEU A 77 -3.83 -16.77 -17.24
C LEU A 77 -3.23 -16.80 -18.66
N LYS A 78 -1.91 -16.60 -18.78
CA LYS A 78 -1.16 -16.74 -20.04
C LYS A 78 -0.53 -18.13 -20.19
N THR A 79 -1.11 -19.11 -19.51
CA THR A 79 -0.85 -20.54 -19.70
C THR A 79 -1.94 -21.04 -20.64
N PRO A 80 -1.60 -21.66 -21.78
CA PRO A 80 -2.58 -22.14 -22.76
C PRO A 80 -3.57 -23.15 -22.16
#